data_AF-A0A3D5MPA0-F1
#
_entry.id   AF-A0A3D5MPA0-F1
#
_cell.length_a   1.000
_cell.length_b   1.000
_cell.length_c   1.000
_cell.angle_alpha   90.00
_cell.angle_beta   90.00
_cell.angle_gamma   90.00
#
_symmetry.space_group_name_H-M   'P 1'
#
loop_
_entity.id
_entity.type
_entity.pdbx_description
1 polymer ?
#
loop_
_entity_poly.entity_id
_entity_poly.type
_entity_poly.pdbx_seq_one_letter_code
_entity_poly.pdbx_strand_id
1 'polypeptide(L)'
;MTPSQVIYLIAVTLYVVFFLFFARFFIWKRYADSHYWRRRPQLDLEAVRALAREKDRELPFFSIIVPARNEAEVIARTIDHMADLNYDPDRYEILVATDEKEVMARERRRLAVLSAAAALLDGKVPSRRALDEAEEVVLTLLARFAVIDYVAGRREYRRLTLHMTQEPGEPELEGPLSRHVAAVENLARRLVTDRRRLPLSELREVARLAGPHHGRREGDLLASVHLALAVPVAVAFGLVLGHPETLQAAQVVGRTGQAREEVTARVLTVMSGLIARSLAARVEAERAAGRLGDALAEAFVMRFPTTQDIVEERAAALAERNRAADDGKAVRRAPVLKHVVVPYDCDGLYPGSRTGRVVPSTKGRALNWALSFGCARPER
;
A
#
# COMPACT_ATOMS: atom_id res chain seq x y z
N MET A 1 -7.58 -65.38 8.37
CA MET A 1 -7.89 -63.94 8.22
C MET A 1 -8.46 -63.71 6.84
N THR A 2 -9.56 -62.98 6.74
CA THR A 2 -10.10 -62.59 5.41
C THR A 2 -9.26 -61.44 4.82
N PRO A 3 -9.21 -61.29 3.49
CA PRO A 3 -8.49 -60.19 2.84
C PRO A 3 -8.88 -58.81 3.39
N SER A 4 -10.17 -58.62 3.69
CA SER A 4 -10.68 -57.38 4.28
C SER A 4 -10.14 -57.10 5.69
N GLN A 5 -9.93 -58.14 6.51
CA GLN A 5 -9.33 -57.99 7.84
C GLN A 5 -7.86 -57.58 7.75
N VAL A 6 -7.12 -58.12 6.78
CA VAL A 6 -5.71 -57.78 6.54
C VAL A 6 -5.58 -56.32 6.10
N ILE A 7 -6.42 -55.87 5.16
CA ILE A 7 -6.45 -54.47 4.69
C ILE A 7 -6.78 -53.52 5.83
N TYR A 8 -7.78 -53.86 6.66
CA TYR A 8 -8.15 -53.05 7.82
C TYR A 8 -6.99 -52.93 8.83
N LEU A 9 -6.31 -54.04 9.12
CA LEU A 9 -5.19 -54.05 10.06
C LEU A 9 -4.00 -53.20 9.56
N ILE A 10 -3.70 -53.28 8.25
CA ILE A 10 -2.68 -52.44 7.61
C ILE A 10 -3.06 -50.97 7.71
N ALA A 11 -4.30 -50.61 7.38
CA ALA A 11 -4.78 -49.23 7.44
C ALA A 11 -4.69 -48.66 8.86
N VAL A 12 -5.16 -49.40 9.87
CA VAL A 12 -5.09 -48.99 11.27
C VAL A 12 -3.63 -48.80 11.72
N THR A 13 -2.75 -49.73 11.36
CA THR A 13 -1.31 -49.62 11.68
C THR A 13 -0.70 -48.36 11.06
N LEU A 14 -1.04 -48.08 9.79
CA LEU A 14 -0.59 -46.88 9.09
C LEU A 14 -1.07 -45.60 9.80
N TYR A 15 -2.35 -45.56 10.21
CA TYR A 15 -2.92 -44.45 10.98
C TYR A 15 -2.21 -44.25 12.32
N VAL A 16 -1.91 -45.33 13.04
CA VAL A 16 -1.16 -45.25 14.31
C VAL A 16 0.25 -44.70 14.07
N VAL A 17 0.95 -45.16 13.03
CA VAL A 17 2.29 -44.64 12.68
C VAL A 17 2.24 -43.15 12.34
N PHE A 18 1.27 -42.71 11.51
CA PHE A 18 1.08 -41.29 11.22
C PHE A 18 0.71 -40.48 12.47
N PHE A 19 -0.12 -41.03 13.35
CA PHE A 19 -0.45 -40.40 14.63
C PHE A 19 0.80 -40.25 15.52
N LEU A 20 1.70 -41.23 15.54
CA LEU A 20 2.97 -41.12 16.27
C LEU A 20 3.91 -40.07 15.67
N PHE A 21 3.99 -39.96 14.34
CA PHE A 21 4.72 -38.86 13.70
C PHE A 21 4.12 -37.49 14.02
N PHE A 22 2.79 -37.40 14.07
CA PHE A 22 2.09 -36.19 14.49
C PHE A 22 2.32 -35.89 15.98
N ALA A 23 2.26 -36.87 16.87
CA ALA A 23 2.55 -36.71 18.29
C ALA A 23 4.00 -36.26 18.53
N ARG A 24 4.95 -36.79 17.75
CA ARG A 24 6.36 -36.37 17.76
C ARG A 24 6.48 -34.86 17.50
N PHE A 25 5.69 -34.26 16.63
CA PHE A 25 5.72 -32.81 16.41
C PHE A 25 5.48 -32.02 17.71
N PHE A 26 4.54 -32.43 18.56
CA PHE A 26 4.29 -31.77 19.85
C PHE A 26 5.43 -31.95 20.86
N ILE A 27 6.09 -33.12 20.85
CA ILE A 27 7.27 -33.37 21.68
C ILE A 27 8.39 -32.42 21.29
N TRP A 28 8.67 -32.28 19.99
CA TRP A 28 9.69 -31.37 19.47
C TRP A 28 9.34 -29.91 19.69
N LYS A 29 8.06 -29.52 19.53
CA LYS A 29 7.60 -28.18 19.87
C LYS A 29 7.85 -27.87 21.35
N ARG A 30 7.43 -28.74 22.26
CA ARG A 30 7.67 -28.57 23.70
C ARG A 30 9.15 -28.52 24.04
N TYR A 31 9.97 -29.38 23.40
CA TYR A 31 11.41 -29.38 23.58
C TYR A 31 12.03 -28.04 23.12
N ALA A 32 11.67 -27.58 21.93
CA ALA A 32 12.14 -26.31 21.36
C ALA A 32 11.71 -25.11 22.22
N ASP A 33 10.46 -25.09 22.68
CA ASP A 33 9.92 -24.03 23.53
C ASP A 33 10.69 -23.95 24.85
N SER A 34 10.92 -25.07 25.51
CA SER A 34 11.61 -25.10 26.80
C SER A 34 13.10 -24.81 26.73
N HIS A 35 13.80 -25.29 25.69
CA HIS A 35 15.27 -25.22 25.63
C HIS A 35 15.80 -24.05 24.81
N TYR A 36 15.04 -23.57 23.82
CA TYR A 36 15.50 -22.53 22.90
C TYR A 36 14.63 -21.27 23.00
N TRP A 37 13.31 -21.38 22.80
CA TRP A 37 12.47 -20.18 22.63
C TRP A 37 12.18 -19.42 23.92
N ARG A 38 12.04 -20.10 25.06
CA ARG A 38 11.84 -19.46 26.38
C ARG A 38 13.12 -18.85 26.97
N ARG A 39 14.29 -19.15 26.40
CA ARG A 39 15.58 -18.59 26.83
C ARG A 39 16.00 -17.35 26.05
N ARG A 40 15.06 -16.63 25.42
CA ARG A 40 15.40 -15.36 24.78
C ARG A 40 15.81 -14.36 25.87
N PRO A 41 17.07 -13.87 25.87
CA PRO A 41 17.46 -12.83 26.80
C PRO A 41 16.54 -11.61 26.58
N GLN A 42 16.14 -10.96 27.66
CA GLN A 42 15.52 -9.65 27.58
C GLN A 42 16.63 -8.67 27.15
N LEU A 43 16.75 -8.47 25.84
CA LEU A 43 17.70 -7.51 25.27
C LEU A 43 17.09 -6.11 25.44
N ASP A 44 17.65 -5.36 26.39
CA ASP A 44 17.31 -3.96 26.60
C ASP A 44 18.42 -3.05 26.06
N LEU A 45 18.03 -1.93 25.48
CA LEU A 45 18.97 -0.95 24.92
C LEU A 45 19.86 -0.36 26.01
N GLU A 46 19.34 -0.19 27.23
CA GLU A 46 20.14 0.30 28.35
C GLU A 46 21.22 -0.70 28.75
N ALA A 47 20.91 -2.00 28.75
CA ALA A 47 21.88 -3.06 28.99
C ALA A 47 22.99 -3.08 27.92
N VAL A 48 22.63 -2.90 26.63
CA VAL A 48 23.61 -2.80 25.54
C VAL A 48 24.47 -1.54 25.69
N ARG A 49 23.89 -0.40 26.08
CA ARG A 49 24.64 0.85 26.37
C ARG A 49 25.55 0.72 27.59
N ALA A 50 25.14 -0.03 28.61
CA ALA A 50 25.96 -0.31 29.79
C ALA A 50 27.16 -1.18 29.41
N LEU A 51 26.93 -2.25 28.62
CA LEU A 51 27.99 -3.13 28.13
C LEU A 51 28.97 -2.40 27.19
N ALA A 52 28.47 -1.52 26.33
CA ALA A 52 29.29 -0.67 25.47
C ALA A 52 30.20 0.24 26.32
N ARG A 53 29.64 0.91 27.32
CA ARG A 53 30.40 1.75 28.27
C ARG A 53 31.41 0.96 29.10
N GLU A 54 31.06 -0.23 29.57
CA GLU A 54 31.98 -1.12 30.29
C GLU A 54 33.19 -1.51 29.44
N LYS A 55 32.99 -1.66 28.12
CA LYS A 55 34.04 -2.01 27.17
C LYS A 55 34.74 -0.80 26.55
N ASP A 56 34.43 0.42 26.98
CA ASP A 56 34.90 1.67 26.38
C ASP A 56 34.65 1.73 24.86
N ARG A 57 33.48 1.24 24.43
CA ARG A 57 33.03 1.24 23.03
C ARG A 57 31.77 2.06 22.88
N GLU A 58 31.59 2.60 21.69
CA GLU A 58 30.30 3.17 21.28
C GLU A 58 29.31 2.05 20.88
N LEU A 59 28.05 2.42 20.70
CA LEU A 59 27.07 1.52 20.11
C LEU A 59 27.50 1.11 18.69
N PRO A 60 27.46 -0.18 18.34
CA PRO A 60 27.91 -0.66 17.04
C PRO A 60 27.04 -0.08 15.92
N PHE A 61 27.67 0.25 14.80
CA PHE A 61 26.96 0.59 13.57
C PHE A 61 26.57 -0.69 12.84
N PHE A 62 25.34 -0.78 12.34
CA PHE A 62 24.93 -1.90 11.47
C PHE A 62 24.08 -1.43 10.29
N SER A 63 24.13 -2.18 9.20
CA SER A 63 23.29 -1.95 8.02
C SER A 63 22.20 -3.02 7.94
N ILE A 64 20.94 -2.59 7.81
CA ILE A 64 19.82 -3.48 7.52
C ILE A 64 19.64 -3.52 6.00
N ILE A 65 19.90 -4.67 5.38
CA ILE A 65 19.74 -4.85 3.93
C ILE A 65 18.43 -5.58 3.65
N VAL A 66 17.57 -4.97 2.82
CA VAL A 66 16.25 -5.50 2.47
C VAL A 66 16.18 -5.75 0.96
N PRO A 67 16.26 -7.01 0.50
CA PRO A 67 16.02 -7.33 -0.90
C PRO A 67 14.51 -7.34 -1.18
N ALA A 68 14.02 -6.33 -1.91
CA ALA A 68 12.62 -6.14 -2.21
C ALA A 68 12.34 -6.42 -3.69
N ARG A 69 11.54 -7.46 -3.98
CA ARG A 69 11.16 -7.84 -5.34
C ARG A 69 9.66 -8.09 -5.42
N ASN A 70 8.94 -7.29 -6.20
CA ASN A 70 7.48 -7.37 -6.30
C ASN A 70 6.81 -7.30 -4.91
N GLU A 71 7.35 -6.46 -4.03
CA GLU A 71 6.91 -6.34 -2.62
C GLU A 71 6.32 -4.94 -2.35
N ALA A 72 5.85 -4.25 -3.40
CA ALA A 72 5.31 -2.90 -3.35
C ALA A 72 4.28 -2.72 -2.21
N GLU A 73 3.37 -3.67 -2.03
CA GLU A 73 2.31 -3.58 -1.00
C GLU A 73 2.83 -3.66 0.45
N VAL A 74 4.01 -4.25 0.68
CA VAL A 74 4.51 -4.57 2.03
C VAL A 74 5.73 -3.73 2.40
N ILE A 75 6.56 -3.35 1.42
CA ILE A 75 7.86 -2.72 1.66
C ILE A 75 7.75 -1.41 2.44
N ALA A 76 6.70 -0.62 2.20
CA ALA A 76 6.45 0.62 2.95
C ALA A 76 6.37 0.36 4.46
N ARG A 77 5.58 -0.64 4.86
CA ARG A 77 5.40 -1.01 6.27
C ARG A 77 6.71 -1.53 6.85
N THR A 78 7.46 -2.33 6.11
CA THR A 78 8.76 -2.85 6.54
C THR A 78 9.76 -1.71 6.80
N ILE A 79 9.83 -0.72 5.91
CA ILE A 79 10.68 0.47 6.07
C ILE A 79 10.26 1.26 7.31
N ASP A 80 8.97 1.55 7.46
CA ASP A 80 8.45 2.31 8.61
C ASP A 80 8.81 1.59 9.94
N HIS A 81 8.64 0.26 10.01
CA HIS A 81 9.00 -0.52 11.22
C HIS A 81 10.50 -0.50 11.50
N MET A 82 11.34 -0.57 10.45
CA MET A 82 12.79 -0.51 10.61
C MET A 82 13.26 0.89 11.01
N ALA A 83 12.60 1.95 10.54
CA ALA A 83 12.93 3.33 10.88
C ALA A 83 12.61 3.67 12.35
N ASP A 84 11.63 2.98 12.94
CA ASP A 84 11.19 3.22 14.31
C ASP A 84 11.80 2.25 15.35
N LEU A 85 12.79 1.43 14.97
CA LEU A 85 13.50 0.53 15.89
C LEU A 85 14.00 1.27 17.13
N ASN A 86 13.93 0.64 18.30
CA ASN A 86 14.46 1.21 19.56
C ASN A 86 16.01 1.12 19.59
N TYR A 87 16.64 1.88 18.70
CA TYR A 87 18.09 2.03 18.57
C TYR A 87 18.40 3.47 18.17
N ASP A 88 19.67 3.87 18.30
CA ASP A 88 20.13 5.21 17.90
C ASP A 88 20.07 5.35 16.35
N PRO A 89 19.25 6.26 15.79
CA PRO A 89 19.11 6.46 14.35
C PRO A 89 20.42 6.77 13.61
N ASP A 90 21.40 7.36 14.29
CA ASP A 90 22.70 7.71 13.69
C ASP A 90 23.66 6.50 13.65
N ARG A 91 23.25 5.37 14.24
CA ARG A 91 24.03 4.13 14.39
C ARG A 91 23.51 2.97 13.53
N TYR A 92 22.60 3.23 12.60
CA TYR A 92 22.26 2.23 11.59
C TYR A 92 21.73 2.88 10.32
N GLU A 93 21.74 2.10 9.25
CA GLU A 93 21.14 2.47 7.97
C GLU A 93 20.22 1.36 7.46
N ILE A 94 19.30 1.74 6.59
CA ILE A 94 18.43 0.81 5.87
C ILE A 94 18.79 0.90 4.40
N LEU A 95 19.13 -0.23 3.80
CA LEU A 95 19.51 -0.36 2.41
C LEU A 95 18.48 -1.25 1.69
N VAL A 96 17.62 -0.65 0.86
CA VAL A 96 16.60 -1.40 0.13
C VAL A 96 17.05 -1.62 -1.31
N ALA A 97 17.14 -2.88 -1.72
CA ALA A 97 17.54 -3.28 -3.06
C ALA A 97 16.32 -3.68 -3.89
N THR A 98 15.99 -2.88 -4.92
CA THR A 98 14.87 -3.15 -5.84
C THR A 98 15.35 -3.66 -7.18
N ASP A 99 14.47 -4.30 -7.94
CA ASP A 99 14.80 -4.90 -9.23
C ASP A 99 14.35 -4.00 -10.39
N GLU A 100 15.29 -3.57 -11.24
CA GLU A 100 15.01 -2.72 -12.42
C GLU A 100 13.94 -3.33 -13.34
N LYS A 101 13.86 -4.67 -13.37
CA LYS A 101 12.89 -5.39 -14.21
C LYS A 101 11.45 -5.10 -13.86
N GLU A 102 11.17 -4.69 -12.62
CA GLU A 102 9.80 -4.32 -12.22
C GLU A 102 9.34 -3.08 -12.97
N VAL A 103 10.21 -2.06 -13.08
CA VAL A 103 9.97 -0.84 -13.85
C VAL A 103 9.80 -1.19 -15.33
N MET A 104 10.68 -2.03 -15.89
CA MET A 104 10.57 -2.49 -17.28
C MET A 104 9.27 -3.28 -17.54
N ALA A 105 8.82 -4.08 -16.58
CA ALA A 105 7.57 -4.83 -16.68
C ALA A 105 6.36 -3.88 -16.68
N ARG A 106 6.35 -2.86 -15.82
CA ARG A 106 5.34 -1.82 -15.81
C ARG A 106 5.30 -1.06 -17.14
N GLU A 107 6.46 -0.68 -17.67
CA GLU A 107 6.52 0.12 -18.89
C GLU A 107 6.03 -0.66 -20.12
N ARG A 108 6.33 -1.97 -20.20
CA ARG A 108 5.83 -2.84 -21.27
C ARG A 108 4.31 -2.93 -21.35
N ARG A 109 3.60 -2.84 -20.22
CA ARG A 109 2.12 -2.88 -20.20
C ARG A 109 1.49 -1.49 -20.33
N ARG A 110 2.23 -0.41 -20.02
CA ARG A 110 1.72 0.97 -19.96
C ARG A 110 0.88 1.34 -21.18
N LEU A 111 1.43 1.19 -22.39
CA LEU A 111 0.73 1.58 -23.62
C LEU A 111 -0.57 0.80 -23.84
N ALA A 112 -0.56 -0.51 -23.58
CA ALA A 112 -1.73 -1.37 -23.73
C ALA A 112 -2.86 -1.01 -22.74
N VAL A 113 -2.53 -0.69 -21.49
CA VAL A 113 -3.51 -0.29 -20.47
C VAL A 113 -4.06 1.10 -20.76
N LEU A 114 -3.20 2.06 -21.11
CA LEU A 114 -3.63 3.44 -21.38
C LEU A 114 -4.53 3.52 -22.62
N SER A 115 -4.19 2.78 -23.69
CA SER A 115 -5.03 2.67 -24.88
C SER A 115 -6.37 1.99 -24.59
N ALA A 116 -6.39 0.95 -23.75
CA ALA A 116 -7.62 0.32 -23.31
C ALA A 116 -8.49 1.26 -22.45
N ALA A 117 -7.88 2.04 -21.55
CA ALA A 117 -8.58 3.03 -20.73
C ALA A 117 -9.18 4.14 -21.58
N ALA A 118 -8.43 4.68 -22.55
CA ALA A 118 -8.96 5.65 -23.51
C ALA A 118 -10.12 5.06 -24.34
N ALA A 119 -10.00 3.79 -24.79
CA ALA A 119 -11.06 3.11 -25.52
C ALA A 119 -12.33 2.91 -24.67
N LEU A 120 -12.20 2.60 -23.37
CA LEU A 120 -13.33 2.53 -22.45
C LEU A 120 -14.06 3.87 -22.33
N LEU A 121 -13.31 4.96 -22.20
CA LEU A 121 -13.87 6.32 -22.18
C LEU A 121 -14.54 6.71 -23.51
N ASP A 122 -14.19 6.05 -24.62
CA ASP A 122 -14.86 6.21 -25.91
C ASP A 122 -16.12 5.33 -26.06
N GLY A 123 -16.48 4.55 -25.04
CA GLY A 123 -17.56 3.56 -25.13
C GLY A 123 -17.20 2.34 -26.00
N LYS A 124 -15.91 2.11 -26.29
CA LYS A 124 -15.42 0.94 -27.01
C LYS A 124 -15.08 -0.17 -26.02
N VAL A 125 -15.23 -1.42 -26.45
CA VAL A 125 -14.88 -2.59 -25.62
C VAL A 125 -13.41 -2.97 -25.87
N PRO A 126 -12.50 -2.77 -24.90
CA PRO A 126 -11.11 -3.18 -25.06
C PRO A 126 -10.95 -4.70 -24.94
N SER A 127 -9.74 -5.19 -25.20
CA SER A 127 -9.43 -6.61 -24.98
C SER A 127 -9.60 -7.00 -23.50
N ARG A 128 -10.16 -8.18 -23.23
CA ARG A 128 -10.42 -8.68 -21.87
C ARG A 128 -9.18 -8.70 -20.96
N ARG A 129 -7.99 -8.85 -21.54
CA ARG A 129 -6.71 -8.87 -20.80
C ARG A 129 -6.32 -7.52 -20.21
N ALA A 130 -6.74 -6.42 -20.86
CA ALA A 130 -6.42 -5.06 -20.42
C ALA A 130 -7.64 -4.35 -19.79
N LEU A 131 -8.83 -4.96 -19.85
CA LEU A 131 -10.07 -4.37 -19.36
C LEU A 131 -10.00 -4.07 -17.85
N ASP A 132 -9.63 -5.06 -17.03
CA ASP A 132 -9.58 -4.91 -15.58
C ASP A 132 -8.59 -3.80 -15.16
N GLU A 133 -7.38 -3.83 -15.72
CA GLU A 133 -6.36 -2.79 -15.44
C GLU A 133 -6.81 -1.40 -15.96
N ALA A 134 -7.52 -1.34 -17.08
CA ALA A 134 -8.02 -0.09 -17.64
C ALA A 134 -9.15 0.51 -16.80
N GLU A 135 -10.08 -0.32 -16.30
CA GLU A 135 -11.12 0.10 -15.35
C GLU A 135 -10.50 0.68 -14.07
N GLU A 136 -9.47 0.04 -13.54
CA GLU A 136 -8.73 0.55 -12.37
C GLU A 136 -8.06 1.91 -12.63
N VAL A 137 -7.50 2.14 -13.84
CA VAL A 137 -6.94 3.43 -14.22
C VAL A 137 -8.01 4.51 -14.32
N VAL A 138 -9.16 4.22 -14.94
CA VAL A 138 -10.27 5.17 -15.05
C VAL A 138 -10.82 5.53 -13.66
N LEU A 139 -10.96 4.54 -12.78
CA LEU A 139 -11.40 4.77 -11.41
C LEU A 139 -10.39 5.62 -10.63
N THR A 140 -9.10 5.36 -10.80
CA THR A 140 -8.01 6.16 -10.20
C THR A 140 -8.01 7.60 -10.72
N LEU A 141 -8.27 7.81 -12.01
CA LEU A 141 -8.41 9.14 -12.61
C LEU A 141 -9.54 9.94 -11.94
N LEU A 142 -10.72 9.32 -11.79
CA LEU A 142 -11.87 9.94 -11.16
C LEU A 142 -11.62 10.23 -9.68
N ALA A 143 -11.00 9.29 -8.96
CA ALA A 143 -10.59 9.49 -7.56
C ALA A 143 -9.63 10.67 -7.42
N ARG A 144 -8.66 10.78 -8.33
CA ARG A 144 -7.72 11.89 -8.37
C ARG A 144 -8.40 13.24 -8.57
N PHE A 145 -9.32 13.34 -9.54
CA PHE A 145 -10.09 14.57 -9.73
C PHE A 145 -10.91 14.93 -8.50
N ALA A 146 -11.56 13.95 -7.85
CA ALA A 146 -12.32 14.18 -6.64
C ALA A 146 -11.46 14.70 -5.48
N VAL A 147 -10.28 14.13 -5.26
CA VAL A 147 -9.34 14.57 -4.21
C VAL A 147 -8.80 15.98 -4.52
N ILE A 148 -8.42 16.26 -5.76
CA ILE A 148 -7.94 17.59 -6.17
C ILE A 148 -9.03 18.65 -5.98
N ASP A 149 -10.27 18.35 -6.38
CA ASP A 149 -11.39 19.28 -6.24
C ASP A 149 -11.80 19.50 -4.79
N TYR A 150 -11.66 18.47 -3.94
CA TYR A 150 -11.82 18.60 -2.49
C TYR A 150 -10.77 19.55 -1.90
N VAL A 151 -9.48 19.32 -2.18
CA VAL A 151 -8.37 20.14 -1.67
C VAL A 151 -8.44 21.59 -2.20
N ALA A 152 -8.95 21.78 -3.42
CA ALA A 152 -9.21 23.11 -3.97
C ALA A 152 -10.40 23.84 -3.31
N GLY A 153 -11.09 23.22 -2.34
CA GLY A 153 -12.17 23.85 -1.58
C GLY A 153 -13.47 24.03 -2.36
N ARG A 154 -13.76 23.17 -3.35
CA ARG A 154 -15.02 23.27 -4.11
C ARG A 154 -16.23 23.08 -3.20
N ARG A 155 -17.23 23.96 -3.38
CA ARG A 155 -18.37 24.11 -2.46
C ARG A 155 -19.20 22.83 -2.30
N GLU A 156 -19.34 22.06 -3.38
CA GLU A 156 -20.12 20.82 -3.41
C GLU A 156 -19.49 19.76 -2.50
N TYR A 157 -18.17 19.65 -2.53
CA TYR A 157 -17.38 18.72 -1.73
C TYR A 157 -17.42 19.08 -0.25
N ARG A 158 -17.27 20.38 0.08
CA ARG A 158 -17.45 20.90 1.45
C ARG A 158 -18.82 20.52 2.02
N ARG A 159 -19.89 20.69 1.24
CA ARG A 159 -21.25 20.35 1.69
C ARG A 159 -21.42 18.86 1.93
N LEU A 160 -20.83 18.03 1.07
CA LEU A 160 -20.90 16.58 1.19
C LEU A 160 -20.22 16.08 2.47
N THR A 161 -19.01 16.57 2.77
CA THR A 161 -18.23 16.11 3.94
C THR A 161 -18.80 16.61 5.26
N LEU A 162 -19.28 17.86 5.34
CA LEU A 162 -19.91 18.42 6.55
C LEU A 162 -21.10 17.56 7.05
N HIS A 163 -21.89 16.99 6.14
CA HIS A 163 -23.03 16.15 6.50
C HIS A 163 -22.61 14.75 6.97
N MET A 164 -21.37 14.33 6.69
CA MET A 164 -20.83 13.04 7.13
C MET A 164 -20.00 13.14 8.41
N THR A 165 -19.32 14.27 8.64
CA THR A 165 -18.45 14.45 9.80
C THR A 165 -19.17 15.03 11.02
N GLN A 166 -20.27 15.77 10.83
CA GLN A 166 -21.00 16.49 11.89
C GLN A 166 -20.13 17.43 12.75
N GLU A 167 -18.90 17.74 12.32
CA GLU A 167 -17.96 18.61 13.03
C GLU A 167 -17.72 19.93 12.27
N PRO A 168 -17.55 21.05 12.99
CA PRO A 168 -17.22 22.34 12.39
C PRO A 168 -15.75 22.37 11.95
N GLY A 169 -15.52 22.31 10.64
CA GLY A 169 -14.19 22.39 10.04
C GLY A 169 -13.98 21.34 8.96
N GLU A 170 -13.14 21.65 7.98
CA GLU A 170 -12.71 20.67 6.99
C GLU A 170 -11.53 19.89 7.56
N PRO A 171 -11.61 18.56 7.66
CA PRO A 171 -10.43 17.77 7.94
C PRO A 171 -9.45 17.97 6.77
N GLU A 172 -8.29 18.52 7.10
CA GLU A 172 -7.20 18.71 6.17
C GLU A 172 -6.64 17.34 5.77
N LEU A 173 -6.42 17.14 4.47
CA LEU A 173 -5.80 15.91 3.99
C LEU A 173 -4.28 16.02 4.18
N GLU A 174 -3.82 15.66 5.37
CA GLU A 174 -2.39 15.64 5.69
C GLU A 174 -1.67 14.48 4.98
N GLY A 175 -0.55 14.82 4.34
CA GLY A 175 0.35 13.86 3.70
C GLY A 175 0.22 13.82 2.17
N PRO A 176 0.83 12.82 1.52
CA PRO A 176 0.86 12.75 0.06
C PRO A 176 -0.53 12.54 -0.54
N LEU A 177 -0.93 13.39 -1.49
CA LEU A 177 -2.21 13.29 -2.20
C LEU A 177 -2.43 11.90 -2.82
N SER A 178 -1.36 11.26 -3.33
CA SER A 178 -1.40 9.91 -3.91
C SER A 178 -2.01 8.88 -2.97
N ARG A 179 -1.76 8.99 -1.66
CA ARG A 179 -2.31 8.07 -0.65
C ARG A 179 -3.80 8.30 -0.42
N HIS A 180 -4.26 9.55 -0.43
CA HIS A 180 -5.69 9.86 -0.38
C HIS A 180 -6.40 9.41 -1.66
N VAL A 181 -5.78 9.57 -2.83
CA VAL A 181 -6.31 9.06 -4.10
C VAL A 181 -6.45 7.53 -4.05
N ALA A 182 -5.43 6.82 -3.60
CA ALA A 182 -5.47 5.36 -3.45
C ALA A 182 -6.57 4.90 -2.46
N ALA A 183 -6.77 5.64 -1.36
CA ALA A 183 -7.83 5.36 -0.41
C ALA A 183 -9.23 5.54 -1.01
N VAL A 184 -9.47 6.65 -1.69
CA VAL A 184 -10.74 6.93 -2.38
C VAL A 184 -10.99 5.91 -3.49
N GLU A 185 -9.98 5.58 -4.29
CA GLU A 185 -10.07 4.56 -5.34
C GLU A 185 -10.43 3.19 -4.78
N ASN A 186 -9.76 2.73 -3.73
CA ASN A 186 -10.01 1.41 -3.13
C ASN A 186 -11.45 1.30 -2.61
N LEU A 187 -11.94 2.33 -1.91
CA LEU A 187 -13.32 2.39 -1.46
C LEU A 187 -14.31 2.45 -2.62
N ALA A 188 -14.02 3.25 -3.66
CA ALA A 188 -14.89 3.34 -4.83
C ALA A 188 -14.96 2.01 -5.58
N ARG A 189 -13.83 1.31 -5.74
CA ARG A 189 -13.74 -0.02 -6.36
C ARG A 189 -14.59 -1.01 -5.59
N ARG A 190 -14.55 -0.95 -4.26
CA ARG A 190 -15.36 -1.80 -3.40
C ARG A 190 -16.85 -1.50 -3.54
N LEU A 191 -17.22 -0.23 -3.65
CA LEU A 191 -18.60 0.19 -3.92
C LEU A 191 -19.10 -0.26 -5.29
N VAL A 192 -18.23 -0.32 -6.30
CA VAL A 192 -18.56 -0.80 -7.65
C VAL A 192 -18.70 -2.32 -7.69
N THR A 193 -17.75 -3.05 -7.09
CA THR A 193 -17.63 -4.52 -7.20
C THR A 193 -18.50 -5.28 -6.19
N ASP A 194 -18.69 -4.77 -4.97
CA ASP A 194 -19.47 -5.45 -3.92
C ASP A 194 -20.82 -4.76 -3.69
N ARG A 195 -21.86 -5.58 -3.46
CA ARG A 195 -23.20 -5.13 -3.08
C ARG A 195 -23.39 -5.07 -1.56
N ARG A 196 -22.43 -5.58 -0.79
CA ARG A 196 -22.47 -5.59 0.68
C ARG A 196 -22.16 -4.21 1.25
N ARG A 197 -22.57 -4.01 2.51
CA ARG A 197 -22.23 -2.81 3.27
C ARG A 197 -20.76 -2.82 3.67
N LEU A 198 -20.12 -1.66 3.61
CA LEU A 198 -18.74 -1.49 4.06
C LEU A 198 -18.67 -1.50 5.60
N PRO A 199 -17.89 -2.42 6.22
CA PRO A 199 -17.71 -2.43 7.66
C PRO A 199 -16.82 -1.27 8.11
N LEU A 200 -17.11 -0.70 9.28
CA LEU A 200 -16.36 0.44 9.83
C LEU A 200 -14.87 0.13 10.06
N SER A 201 -14.53 -1.13 10.34
CA SER A 201 -13.14 -1.57 10.49
C SER A 201 -12.32 -1.41 9.21
N GLU A 202 -12.93 -1.68 8.06
CA GLU A 202 -12.28 -1.58 6.74
C GLU A 202 -12.11 -0.10 6.33
N LEU A 203 -13.13 0.73 6.59
CA LEU A 203 -13.04 2.19 6.41
C LEU A 203 -11.86 2.78 7.20
N ARG A 204 -11.72 2.38 8.46
CA ARG A 204 -10.60 2.79 9.33
C ARG A 204 -9.25 2.31 8.84
N GLU A 205 -9.19 1.10 8.29
CA GLU A 205 -7.94 0.55 7.75
C GLU A 205 -7.47 1.35 6.53
N VAL A 206 -8.38 1.63 5.60
CA VAL A 206 -8.07 2.44 4.42
C VAL A 206 -7.64 3.86 4.79
N ALA A 207 -8.33 4.50 5.74
CA ALA A 207 -7.96 5.84 6.20
C ALA A 207 -6.59 5.87 6.91
N ARG A 208 -6.29 4.83 7.71
CA ARG A 208 -5.00 4.71 8.40
C ARG A 208 -3.83 4.55 7.43
N LEU A 209 -4.05 3.93 6.26
CA LEU A 209 -3.02 3.80 5.23
C LEU A 209 -2.81 5.12 4.46
N ALA A 210 -3.80 6.01 4.48
CA ALA A 210 -3.78 7.26 3.73
C ALA A 210 -2.99 8.38 4.41
N GLY A 211 -3.14 8.53 5.73
CA GLY A 211 -2.56 9.64 6.51
C GLY A 211 -1.74 9.17 7.72
N PRO A 212 -1.13 10.10 8.49
CA PRO A 212 -0.39 9.79 9.70
C PRO A 212 -1.21 9.01 10.75
N HIS A 213 -0.54 8.50 11.78
CA HIS A 213 -1.17 7.81 12.91
C HIS A 213 -1.98 8.79 13.76
N HIS A 214 -3.20 9.06 13.30
CA HIS A 214 -4.19 9.87 13.97
C HIS A 214 -4.76 9.18 15.21
N GLY A 215 -5.24 9.98 16.16
CA GLY A 215 -6.08 9.47 17.24
C GLY A 215 -7.35 8.79 16.69
N ARG A 216 -8.02 7.97 17.50
CA ARG A 216 -9.21 7.21 17.04
C ARG A 216 -10.29 8.11 16.40
N ARG A 217 -10.48 9.32 16.92
CA ARG A 217 -11.49 10.28 16.44
C ARG A 217 -11.12 10.87 15.07
N GLU A 218 -9.91 11.37 14.92
CA GLU A 218 -9.38 11.91 13.66
C GLU A 218 -9.34 10.84 12.55
N GLY A 219 -8.98 9.60 12.89
CA GLY A 219 -9.02 8.48 11.95
C GLY A 219 -10.44 8.16 11.46
N ASP A 220 -11.45 8.30 12.32
CA ASP A 220 -12.86 8.13 11.94
C ASP A 220 -13.35 9.25 11.02
N LEU A 221 -12.97 10.50 11.30
CA LEU A 221 -13.28 11.66 10.45
C LEU A 221 -12.67 11.51 9.06
N LEU A 222 -11.38 11.14 8.99
CA LEU A 222 -10.68 10.93 7.73
C LEU A 222 -11.33 9.79 6.91
N ALA A 223 -11.69 8.68 7.55
CA ALA A 223 -12.40 7.58 6.91
C ALA A 223 -13.76 8.01 6.33
N SER A 224 -14.51 8.84 7.05
CA SER A 224 -15.78 9.40 6.57
C SER A 224 -15.57 10.32 5.37
N VAL A 225 -14.49 11.10 5.33
CA VAL A 225 -14.14 11.95 4.18
C VAL A 225 -13.78 11.10 2.96
N HIS A 226 -12.92 10.10 3.11
CA HIS A 226 -12.58 9.20 2.00
C HIS A 226 -13.82 8.49 1.45
N LEU A 227 -14.73 8.06 2.32
CA LEU A 227 -15.99 7.46 1.91
C LEU A 227 -16.89 8.46 1.19
N ALA A 228 -17.00 9.70 1.70
CA ALA A 228 -17.74 10.78 1.06
C ALA A 228 -17.25 11.03 -0.37
N LEU A 229 -15.94 11.01 -0.60
CA LEU A 229 -15.34 11.18 -1.93
C LEU A 229 -15.51 9.92 -2.81
N ALA A 230 -15.48 8.72 -2.22
CA ALA A 230 -15.57 7.46 -2.95
C ALA A 230 -16.96 7.22 -3.57
N VAL A 231 -18.03 7.64 -2.91
CA VAL A 231 -19.41 7.49 -3.41
C VAL A 231 -19.63 8.18 -4.77
N PRO A 232 -19.38 9.48 -4.94
CA PRO A 232 -19.52 10.13 -6.24
C PRO A 232 -18.54 9.62 -7.28
N VAL A 233 -17.35 9.14 -6.89
CA VAL A 233 -16.39 8.51 -7.80
C VAL A 233 -16.96 7.21 -8.38
N ALA A 234 -17.54 6.34 -7.54
CA ALA A 234 -18.20 5.12 -7.99
C ALA A 234 -19.40 5.40 -8.92
N VAL A 235 -20.20 6.43 -8.61
CA VAL A 235 -21.31 6.85 -9.47
C VAL A 235 -20.80 7.42 -10.80
N ALA A 236 -19.76 8.26 -10.77
CA ALA A 236 -19.14 8.84 -11.97
C ALA A 236 -18.57 7.76 -12.88
N PHE A 237 -17.97 6.72 -12.31
CA PHE A 237 -17.46 5.58 -13.04
C PHE A 237 -18.57 4.90 -13.87
N GLY A 238 -19.74 4.67 -13.27
CA GLY A 238 -20.91 4.16 -14.01
C GLY A 238 -21.42 5.10 -15.10
N LEU A 239 -21.40 6.42 -14.86
CA LEU A 239 -21.80 7.41 -15.87
C LEU A 239 -20.86 7.40 -17.08
N VAL A 240 -19.55 7.37 -16.82
CA VAL A 240 -18.51 7.47 -17.85
C VAL A 240 -18.42 6.19 -18.69
N LEU A 241 -18.66 5.02 -18.09
CA LEU A 241 -18.67 3.75 -18.81
C LEU A 241 -20.02 3.39 -19.46
N GLY A 242 -21.03 4.27 -19.39
CA GLY A 242 -22.34 4.00 -20.00
C GLY A 242 -23.18 2.96 -19.26
N HIS A 243 -22.94 2.77 -17.95
CA HIS A 243 -23.71 1.90 -17.07
C HIS A 243 -24.39 2.68 -15.91
N PRO A 244 -25.21 3.71 -16.20
CA PRO A 244 -25.82 4.55 -15.15
C PRO A 244 -26.84 3.79 -14.28
N GLU A 245 -27.48 2.76 -14.84
CA GLU A 245 -28.52 1.94 -14.22
C GLU A 245 -27.99 1.14 -13.00
N THR A 246 -26.72 0.73 -13.04
CA THR A 246 -26.12 -0.21 -12.08
C THR A 246 -25.44 0.46 -10.88
N LEU A 247 -25.16 1.76 -11.00
CA LEU A 247 -24.39 2.55 -10.02
C LEU A 247 -25.10 3.87 -9.69
N GLN A 248 -26.43 3.82 -9.54
CA GLN A 248 -27.19 5.00 -9.13
C GLN A 248 -26.77 5.46 -7.72
N ALA A 249 -26.69 6.77 -7.51
CA ALA A 249 -26.25 7.36 -6.24
C ALA A 249 -27.01 6.82 -5.02
N ALA A 250 -28.32 6.61 -5.13
CA ALA A 250 -29.13 6.05 -4.04
C ALA A 250 -28.69 4.62 -3.66
N GLN A 251 -28.37 3.78 -4.65
CA GLN A 251 -27.92 2.41 -4.43
C GLN A 251 -26.52 2.39 -3.79
N VAL A 252 -25.61 3.26 -4.23
CA VAL A 252 -24.25 3.36 -3.69
C VAL A 252 -24.28 3.90 -2.26
N VAL A 253 -25.06 4.95 -1.99
CA VAL A 253 -25.26 5.52 -0.65
C VAL A 253 -25.82 4.46 0.32
N GLY A 254 -26.78 3.63 -0.13
CA GLY A 254 -27.32 2.53 0.67
C GLY A 254 -26.29 1.48 1.14
N ARG A 255 -25.14 1.36 0.45
CA ARG A 255 -24.03 0.46 0.81
C ARG A 255 -23.08 1.04 1.86
N THR A 256 -23.14 2.34 2.13
CA THR A 256 -22.21 3.01 3.07
C THR A 256 -22.53 2.77 4.55
N GLY A 257 -23.77 2.40 4.89
CA GLY A 257 -24.20 2.13 6.28
C GLY A 257 -24.22 3.36 7.23
N GLN A 258 -23.63 4.49 6.83
CA GLN A 258 -23.56 5.73 7.63
C GLN A 258 -24.78 6.65 7.45
N ALA A 259 -25.62 6.44 6.44
CA ALA A 259 -26.85 7.19 6.23
C ALA A 259 -28.01 6.64 7.09
N ARG A 260 -27.93 6.84 8.42
CA ARG A 260 -28.97 6.38 9.37
C ARG A 260 -30.23 7.24 9.35
N GLU A 261 -30.12 8.51 8.96
CA GLU A 261 -31.24 9.45 8.85
C GLU A 261 -31.62 9.69 7.37
N GLU A 262 -32.92 9.72 7.10
CA GLU A 262 -33.47 9.86 5.74
C GLU A 262 -33.05 11.18 5.06
N VAL A 263 -32.93 12.26 5.84
CA VAL A 263 -32.46 13.57 5.37
C VAL A 263 -31.00 13.48 4.93
N THR A 264 -30.13 12.87 5.73
CA THR A 264 -28.71 12.66 5.42
C THR A 264 -28.56 11.78 4.18
N ALA A 265 -29.33 10.69 4.06
CA ALA A 265 -29.33 9.83 2.87
C ALA A 265 -29.70 10.60 1.59
N ARG A 266 -30.71 11.47 1.68
CA ARG A 266 -31.19 12.27 0.54
C ARG A 266 -30.17 13.33 0.12
N VAL A 267 -29.57 14.04 1.07
CA VAL A 267 -28.50 15.02 0.77
C VAL A 267 -27.30 14.32 0.13
N LEU A 268 -26.83 13.21 0.71
CA LEU A 268 -25.71 12.44 0.15
C LEU A 268 -26.01 11.97 -1.27
N THR A 269 -27.22 11.49 -1.54
CA THR A 269 -27.63 11.04 -2.87
C THR A 269 -27.59 12.18 -3.90
N VAL A 270 -28.19 13.33 -3.56
CA VAL A 270 -28.24 14.49 -4.46
C VAL A 270 -26.84 15.05 -4.71
N MET A 271 -26.07 15.27 -3.65
CA MET A 271 -24.72 15.83 -3.74
C MET A 271 -23.77 14.88 -4.48
N SER A 272 -23.84 13.57 -4.21
CA SER A 272 -23.04 12.60 -4.93
C SER A 272 -23.37 12.56 -6.42
N GLY A 273 -24.66 12.67 -6.78
CA GLY A 273 -25.06 12.76 -8.18
C GLY A 273 -24.58 14.02 -8.89
N LEU A 274 -24.57 15.18 -8.21
CA LEU A 274 -24.04 16.43 -8.74
C LEU A 274 -22.52 16.34 -8.96
N ILE A 275 -21.78 15.86 -7.95
CA ILE A 275 -20.33 15.71 -8.02
C ILE A 275 -19.97 14.68 -9.10
N ALA A 276 -20.68 13.56 -9.18
CA ALA A 276 -20.43 12.55 -10.20
C ALA A 276 -20.56 13.09 -11.63
N ARG A 277 -21.58 13.91 -11.90
CA ARG A 277 -21.74 14.60 -13.19
C ARG A 277 -20.62 15.61 -13.43
N SER A 278 -20.18 16.34 -12.40
CA SER A 278 -19.03 17.25 -12.52
C SER A 278 -17.73 16.50 -12.85
N LEU A 279 -17.52 15.32 -12.25
CA LEU A 279 -16.37 14.47 -12.55
C LEU A 279 -16.41 13.95 -13.99
N ALA A 280 -17.56 13.45 -14.45
CA ALA A 280 -17.74 13.03 -15.84
C ALA A 280 -17.51 14.19 -16.83
N ALA A 281 -18.06 15.37 -16.55
CA ALA A 281 -17.83 16.57 -17.36
C ALA A 281 -16.35 16.99 -17.38
N ARG A 282 -15.62 16.78 -16.28
CA ARG A 282 -14.18 17.05 -16.21
C ARG A 282 -13.37 16.11 -17.09
N VAL A 283 -13.73 14.83 -17.18
CA VAL A 283 -13.11 13.90 -18.12
C VAL A 283 -13.27 14.41 -19.56
N GLU A 284 -14.46 14.85 -19.92
CA GLU A 284 -14.73 15.43 -21.24
C GLU A 284 -14.01 16.76 -21.47
N ALA A 285 -13.84 17.59 -20.43
CA ALA A 285 -13.06 18.82 -20.52
C ALA A 285 -11.55 18.54 -20.75
N GLU A 286 -10.97 17.56 -20.07
CA GLU A 286 -9.57 17.15 -20.31
C GLU A 286 -9.39 16.51 -21.69
N ARG A 287 -10.41 15.80 -22.19
CA ARG A 287 -10.45 15.29 -23.56
C ARG A 287 -10.44 16.43 -24.57
N ALA A 288 -11.34 17.39 -24.43
CA ALA A 288 -11.44 18.56 -25.32
C ALA A 288 -10.16 19.40 -25.31
N ALA A 289 -9.46 19.43 -24.18
CA ALA A 289 -8.18 20.13 -24.04
C ALA A 289 -6.95 19.31 -24.51
N GLY A 290 -7.14 18.08 -24.99
CA GLY A 290 -6.04 17.22 -25.45
C GLY A 290 -5.13 16.67 -24.33
N ARG A 291 -5.54 16.78 -23.06
CA ARG A 291 -4.74 16.39 -21.88
C ARG A 291 -5.17 15.08 -21.23
N LEU A 292 -6.23 14.44 -21.74
CA LEU A 292 -6.74 13.17 -21.19
C LEU A 292 -5.67 12.07 -21.17
N GLY A 293 -4.80 12.00 -22.19
CA GLY A 293 -3.72 11.03 -22.24
C GLY A 293 -2.72 11.18 -21.08
N ASP A 294 -2.33 12.42 -20.79
CA ASP A 294 -1.44 12.74 -19.67
C ASP A 294 -2.12 12.44 -18.32
N ALA A 295 -3.39 12.79 -18.19
CA ALA A 295 -4.16 12.52 -16.97
C ALA A 295 -4.31 11.01 -16.72
N LEU A 296 -4.54 10.20 -17.76
CA LEU A 296 -4.56 8.73 -17.66
C LEU A 296 -3.18 8.17 -17.33
N ALA A 297 -2.11 8.73 -17.92
CA ALA A 297 -0.73 8.35 -17.63
C ALA A 297 -0.35 8.59 -16.16
N GLU A 298 -0.76 9.73 -15.59
CA GLU A 298 -0.59 10.03 -14.17
C GLU A 298 -1.38 9.05 -13.28
N ALA A 299 -2.65 8.78 -13.65
CA ALA A 299 -3.49 7.81 -12.92
C ALA A 299 -2.90 6.39 -12.95
N PHE A 300 -2.31 5.98 -14.09
CA PHE A 300 -1.64 4.68 -14.22
C PHE A 300 -0.45 4.54 -13.27
N VAL A 301 0.38 5.57 -13.14
CA VAL A 301 1.53 5.55 -12.20
C VAL A 301 1.05 5.47 -10.76
N MET A 302 -0.02 6.19 -10.40
CA MET A 302 -0.60 6.12 -9.04
C MET A 302 -1.21 4.76 -8.73
N ARG A 303 -1.87 4.13 -9.71
CA ARG A 303 -2.55 2.84 -9.53
C ARG A 303 -1.58 1.66 -9.44
N PHE A 304 -0.51 1.71 -10.24
CA PHE A 304 0.48 0.65 -10.36
C PHE A 304 1.88 1.15 -9.95
N PRO A 305 2.08 1.51 -8.68
CA PRO A 305 3.39 1.87 -8.17
C PRO A 305 4.30 0.65 -8.20
N THR A 306 5.57 0.86 -8.51
CA THR A 306 6.61 -0.15 -8.36
C THR A 306 7.16 -0.12 -6.94
N THR A 307 7.82 -1.20 -6.53
CA THR A 307 8.59 -1.24 -5.28
C THR A 307 9.58 -0.07 -5.20
N GLN A 308 10.19 0.31 -6.33
CA GLN A 308 11.08 1.47 -6.43
C GLN A 308 10.37 2.79 -6.10
N ASP A 309 9.22 3.07 -6.71
CA ASP A 309 8.47 4.32 -6.46
C ASP A 309 8.14 4.47 -4.95
N ILE A 310 7.76 3.37 -4.30
CA ILE A 310 7.42 3.36 -2.87
C ILE A 310 8.65 3.57 -1.99
N VAL A 311 9.78 2.97 -2.33
CA VAL A 311 11.04 3.16 -1.59
C VAL A 311 11.51 4.61 -1.69
N GLU A 312 11.44 5.20 -2.88
CA GLU A 312 11.81 6.61 -3.11
C GLU A 312 10.88 7.57 -2.35
N GLU A 313 9.56 7.32 -2.36
CA GLU A 313 8.59 8.08 -1.56
C GLU A 313 8.95 8.04 -0.06
N ARG A 314 9.30 6.85 0.45
CA ARG A 314 9.65 6.67 1.86
C ARG A 314 11.01 7.30 2.20
N ALA A 315 11.97 7.25 1.29
CA ALA A 315 13.25 7.93 1.47
C ALA A 315 13.06 9.45 1.58
N ALA A 316 12.22 10.04 0.73
CA ALA A 316 11.88 11.45 0.81
C ALA A 316 11.16 11.80 2.13
N ALA A 317 10.20 10.98 2.56
CA ALA A 317 9.47 11.18 3.81
C ALA A 317 10.38 11.13 5.04
N LEU A 318 11.31 10.17 5.11
CA LEU A 318 12.29 10.09 6.21
C LEU A 318 13.30 11.24 6.19
N ALA A 319 13.72 11.69 5.00
CA ALA A 319 14.59 12.86 4.86
C ALA A 319 13.90 14.15 5.31
N GLU A 320 12.61 14.32 5.01
CA GLU A 320 11.80 15.43 5.52
C GLU A 320 11.63 15.36 7.05
N ARG A 321 11.35 14.16 7.59
CA ARG A 321 11.29 13.92 9.04
C ARG A 321 12.58 14.34 9.75
N ASN A 322 13.74 14.04 9.14
CA ASN A 322 15.04 14.44 9.68
C ASN A 322 15.27 15.95 9.59
N ARG A 323 14.93 16.60 8.47
CA ARG A 323 14.98 18.07 8.35
C ARG A 323 14.12 18.75 9.43
N ALA A 324 12.90 18.26 9.64
CA ALA A 324 12.01 18.75 10.68
C ALA A 324 12.61 18.61 12.09
N ALA A 325 13.30 17.51 12.38
CA ALA A 325 13.99 17.33 13.65
C ALA A 325 15.19 18.28 13.80
N ASP A 326 15.93 18.52 12.73
CA ASP A 326 17.06 19.47 12.70
C ASP A 326 16.59 20.93 12.90
N ASP A 327 15.39 21.25 12.40
CA ASP A 327 14.71 22.53 12.63
C ASP A 327 14.10 22.67 14.05
N GLY A 328 14.34 21.69 14.93
CA GLY A 328 13.90 21.71 16.33
C GLY A 328 12.44 21.32 16.56
N LYS A 329 11.73 20.77 15.56
CA LYS A 329 10.39 20.22 15.78
C LYS A 329 10.48 18.95 16.64
N ALA A 330 9.46 18.71 17.48
CA ALA A 330 9.38 17.55 18.37
C ALA A 330 9.09 16.24 17.61
N VAL A 331 9.98 15.86 16.69
CA VAL A 331 9.88 14.68 15.84
C VAL A 331 11.13 13.82 16.05
N ARG A 332 10.95 12.51 16.24
CA ARG A 332 12.08 11.58 16.42
C ARG A 332 12.85 11.44 15.11
N ARG A 333 14.17 11.61 15.12
CA ARG A 333 15.05 11.30 13.96
C ARG A 333 14.86 9.86 13.46
N ALA A 334 15.11 9.66 12.18
CA ALA A 334 15.05 8.38 11.49
C ALA A 334 16.42 8.02 10.88
N PRO A 335 16.73 6.72 10.76
CA PRO A 335 17.98 6.27 10.13
C PRO A 335 18.03 6.68 8.66
N VAL A 336 19.24 6.68 8.09
CA VAL A 336 19.42 6.91 6.64
C VAL A 336 18.82 5.73 5.87
N LEU A 337 17.89 6.03 4.96
CA LEU A 337 17.36 5.08 3.98
C LEU A 337 18.06 5.29 2.63
N LYS A 338 18.73 4.24 2.15
CA LYS A 338 19.38 4.19 0.85
C LYS A 338 18.61 3.24 -0.06
N HIS A 339 18.42 3.66 -1.29
CA HIS A 339 17.79 2.86 -2.33
C HIS A 339 18.84 2.43 -3.36
N VAL A 340 18.87 1.14 -3.66
CA VAL A 340 19.78 0.54 -4.63
C VAL A 340 18.97 -0.18 -5.69
N VAL A 341 19.15 0.21 -6.95
CA VAL A 341 18.53 -0.49 -8.09
C VAL A 341 19.48 -1.57 -8.57
N VAL A 342 19.01 -2.82 -8.59
CA VAL A 342 19.71 -3.98 -9.11
C VAL A 342 19.50 -4.03 -10.63
N PRO A 343 20.57 -3.93 -11.45
CA PRO A 343 20.45 -3.95 -12.90
C PRO A 343 19.81 -5.25 -13.41
N TYR A 344 19.08 -5.15 -14.53
CA TYR A 344 18.42 -6.31 -15.15
C TYR A 344 19.39 -7.42 -15.60
N ASP A 345 20.67 -7.07 -15.79
CA ASP A 345 21.76 -7.89 -16.30
C ASP A 345 22.84 -8.24 -15.27
N CYS A 346 22.58 -7.98 -13.98
CA CYS A 346 23.49 -8.33 -12.89
C CYS A 346 23.65 -9.86 -12.74
N ASP A 347 24.91 -10.33 -12.70
CA ASP A 347 25.29 -11.75 -12.58
C ASP A 347 24.85 -12.43 -11.27
N GLY A 348 24.62 -11.64 -10.21
CA GLY A 348 24.27 -12.11 -8.89
C GLY A 348 25.40 -12.67 -8.05
N LEU A 349 26.64 -12.42 -8.44
CA LEU A 349 27.81 -12.65 -7.61
C LEU A 349 28.15 -11.39 -6.82
N TYR A 350 28.96 -11.52 -5.76
CA TYR A 350 29.58 -10.37 -5.08
C TYR A 350 31.02 -10.24 -5.59
N PRO A 351 31.50 -9.05 -5.99
CA PRO A 351 30.92 -7.72 -5.82
C PRO A 351 29.87 -7.29 -6.87
N GLY A 352 29.57 -8.13 -7.85
CA GLY A 352 28.54 -7.93 -8.88
C GLY A 352 29.08 -7.41 -10.20
N SER A 353 28.69 -8.04 -11.30
CA SER A 353 29.07 -7.61 -12.65
C SER A 353 27.88 -7.61 -13.61
N ARG A 354 27.96 -6.78 -14.65
CA ARG A 354 26.94 -6.66 -15.70
C ARG A 354 27.26 -7.62 -16.83
N THR A 355 26.35 -8.54 -17.10
CA THR A 355 26.52 -9.57 -18.13
C THR A 355 26.10 -9.10 -19.52
N GLY A 356 25.41 -7.96 -19.64
CA GLY A 356 24.79 -7.49 -20.88
C GLY A 356 23.61 -8.33 -21.36
N ARG A 357 23.17 -9.33 -20.58
CA ARG A 357 22.04 -10.22 -20.89
C ARG A 357 21.08 -10.27 -19.70
N VAL A 358 19.81 -10.54 -19.96
CA VAL A 358 18.79 -10.60 -18.91
C VAL A 358 19.07 -11.78 -17.96
N VAL A 359 19.35 -11.51 -16.68
CA VAL A 359 19.63 -12.55 -15.66
C VAL A 359 18.43 -12.73 -14.73
N PRO A 360 17.91 -13.94 -14.46
CA PRO A 360 16.74 -14.13 -13.60
C PRO A 360 16.85 -13.49 -12.21
N SER A 361 15.75 -12.91 -11.75
CA SER A 361 15.72 -12.17 -10.48
C SER A 361 15.60 -13.07 -9.28
N THR A 362 16.49 -12.88 -8.29
CA THR A 362 16.51 -13.63 -7.04
C THR A 362 16.85 -12.70 -5.87
N LYS A 363 16.38 -13.06 -4.66
CA LYS A 363 16.72 -12.30 -3.44
C LYS A 363 18.22 -12.33 -3.15
N GLY A 364 18.88 -13.47 -3.42
CA GLY A 364 20.34 -13.60 -3.27
C GLY A 364 21.12 -12.65 -4.18
N ARG A 365 20.72 -12.51 -5.46
CA ARG A 365 21.32 -11.53 -6.36
C ARG A 365 21.18 -10.10 -5.84
N ALA A 366 19.97 -9.74 -5.39
CA ALA A 366 19.72 -8.40 -4.85
C ALA A 366 20.59 -8.13 -3.62
N LEU A 367 20.69 -9.10 -2.70
CA LEU A 367 21.55 -9.00 -1.52
C LEU A 367 23.03 -8.82 -1.91
N ASN A 368 23.55 -9.66 -2.81
CA ASN A 368 24.94 -9.60 -3.24
C ASN A 368 25.28 -8.25 -3.91
N TRP A 369 24.38 -7.73 -4.74
CA TRP A 369 24.54 -6.41 -5.32
C TRP A 369 24.54 -5.31 -4.24
N ALA A 370 23.62 -5.38 -3.29
CA ALA A 370 23.43 -4.37 -2.26
C ALA A 370 24.59 -4.30 -1.26
N LEU A 371 25.29 -5.41 -1.00
CA LEU A 371 26.45 -5.45 -0.11
C LEU A 371 27.53 -4.43 -0.48
N SER A 372 27.72 -4.17 -1.78
CA SER A 372 28.68 -3.20 -2.30
C SER A 372 28.34 -1.74 -1.96
N PHE A 373 27.13 -1.47 -1.45
CA PHE A 373 26.62 -0.12 -1.13
C PHE A 373 26.44 0.13 0.38
N GLY A 374 26.72 -0.87 1.22
CA GLY A 374 26.70 -0.72 2.68
C GLY A 374 27.78 0.25 3.17
N CYS A 375 27.51 0.95 4.28
CA CYS A 375 28.49 1.85 4.87
C CYS A 375 29.59 1.06 5.58
N ALA A 376 30.79 1.05 5.02
CA ALA A 376 32.00 0.62 5.72
C ALA A 376 32.49 1.76 6.63
N ARG A 377 31.81 2.02 7.76
CA ARG A 377 32.43 2.82 8.83
C ARG A 377 33.38 1.90 9.59
N PRO A 378 34.69 2.19 9.63
CA PRO A 378 35.59 1.45 10.51
C PRO A 378 35.13 1.66 11.96
N GLU A 379 34.96 0.57 12.71
CA GLU A 379 34.75 0.62 14.16
C GLU A 379 35.92 1.44 14.75
N ARG A 380 35.61 2.56 15.40
CA ARG A 380 36.58 3.32 16.19
C ARG A 380 36.60 2.79 17.62
#